data_AF-A0A7C5DJ51-F1
#
_entry.id   AF-A0A7C5DJ51-F1
#
_cell.length_a   1.000
_cell.length_b   1.000
_cell.length_c   1.000
_cell.angle_alpha   90.00
_cell.angle_beta   90.00
_cell.angle_gamma   90.00
#
_symmetry.space_group_name_H-M   'P 1'
#
loop_
_entity.id
_entity.type
_entity.pdbx_description
1 polymer ?
#
loop_
_entity_poly.entity_id
_entity_poly.type
_entity_poly.pdbx_seq_one_letter_code
_entity_poly.pdbx_strand_id
1 'polypeptide(L)' 'YKLWEELNSDPAKRCCPFSGKIIPLNELFSNKFEIEHILPKSKTFNDRPVNKTISFFQANRDKGERSPFEAFGNNPSGYN' A
#
# COMPACT_ATOMS: atom_id res chain seq x y z
N TYR A 1 5.63 7.83 -12.09
CA TYR A 1 4.88 6.80 -11.34
C TYR A 1 5.85 5.97 -10.48
N LYS A 2 6.73 6.68 -9.74
CA LYS A 2 7.93 6.10 -9.11
C LYS A 2 7.60 5.03 -8.06
N LEU A 3 6.66 5.30 -7.16
CA LEU A 3 6.24 4.34 -6.13
C LEU A 3 5.67 3.05 -6.72
N TRP A 4 5.03 3.11 -7.89
CA TRP A 4 4.54 1.92 -8.58
C TRP A 4 5.70 1.10 -9.19
N GLU A 5 6.71 1.76 -9.77
CA GLU A 5 7.92 1.10 -10.26
C GLU A 5 8.72 0.42 -9.15
N GLU A 6 8.72 1.02 -7.95
CA GLU A 6 9.40 0.48 -6.76
C GLU A 6 8.76 -0.80 -6.22
N LEU A 7 7.49 -1.09 -6.51
CA LEU A 7 6.81 -2.30 -6.05
C LEU A 7 7.45 -3.58 -6.60
N ASN A 8 7.92 -3.53 -7.85
CA ASN A 8 8.58 -4.65 -8.50
C ASN A 8 9.28 -4.20 -9.78
N SER A 9 10.38 -4.87 -10.14
CA SER A 9 11.02 -4.67 -11.45
C SER A 9 10.14 -5.15 -12.60
N ASP A 10 9.36 -6.21 -12.39
CA ASP A 10 8.41 -6.76 -13.37
C ASP A 10 7.04 -6.06 -13.24
N PRO A 11 6.57 -5.32 -14.27
CA PRO A 11 5.28 -4.64 -14.24
C PRO A 11 4.09 -5.57 -13.96
N ALA A 12 4.16 -6.84 -14.37
CA ALA A 12 3.10 -7.81 -14.15
C ALA A 12 2.98 -8.28 -12.70
N LYS A 13 4.01 -8.01 -11.87
CA LYS A 13 4.07 -8.40 -10.45
C LYS A 13 3.88 -7.22 -9.49
N ARG A 14 3.57 -6.03 -10.00
CA ARG A 14 3.35 -4.84 -9.18
C ARG A 14 2.00 -4.94 -8.49
N CYS A 15 2.03 -5.29 -7.22
CA CYS A 15 0.85 -5.48 -6.38
C CYS A 15 0.81 -4.48 -5.22
N CYS A 16 -0.38 -4.26 -4.69
CA CYS A 16 -0.58 -3.52 -3.45
C CYS A 16 0.13 -4.27 -2.30
N PRO A 17 1.05 -3.62 -1.56
CA PRO A 17 1.81 -4.27 -0.49
C PRO A 17 0.97 -4.90 0.62
N PHE A 18 -0.27 -4.44 0.81
CA PHE A 18 -1.14 -4.92 1.88
C PHE A 18 -2.08 -6.04 1.42
N SER A 19 -2.66 -5.90 0.23
CA SER A 19 -3.70 -6.83 -0.25
C SER A 19 -3.20 -7.89 -1.23
N GLY A 20 -1.97 -7.76 -1.73
CA GLY A 20 -1.42 -8.65 -2.77
C GLY A 20 -2.07 -8.52 -4.16
N LYS A 21 -3.14 -7.74 -4.28
CA LYS A 21 -3.84 -7.51 -5.57
C LYS A 21 -3.00 -6.66 -6.51
N ILE A 22 -3.01 -7.00 -7.79
CA ILE A 22 -2.26 -6.27 -8.84
C ILE A 22 -2.76 -4.83 -8.97
N ILE A 23 -1.81 -3.90 -9.20
CA ILE A 23 -2.08 -2.50 -9.53
C ILE A 23 -1.77 -2.33 -11.02
N PRO A 24 -2.77 -2.38 -11.92
CA PRO A 24 -2.51 -2.31 -13.34
C PRO A 24 -2.24 -0.85 -13.75
N LEU A 25 -1.27 -0.65 -14.66
CA LEU A 25 -0.79 0.68 -15.04
C LEU A 25 -1.88 1.58 -15.62
N ASN A 26 -2.82 1.01 -16.39
CA ASN A 26 -3.94 1.72 -16.99
C ASN A 26 -4.92 2.29 -15.98
N GLU A 27 -4.98 1.73 -14.76
CA GLU A 27 -5.85 2.22 -13.68
C GLU A 27 -5.08 3.03 -12.63
N LEU A 28 -3.77 3.20 -12.77
CA LEU A 28 -2.89 3.81 -11.77
C LEU A 28 -3.35 5.21 -11.33
N PHE A 29 -3.95 5.97 -12.23
CA PHE A 29 -4.45 7.33 -11.99
C PHE A 29 -5.95 7.37 -11.64
N SER A 30 -6.57 6.22 -11.43
CA SER A 30 -7.94 6.14 -10.90
C SER A 30 -7.97 6.41 -9.40
N ASN A 31 -9.17 6.65 -8.87
CA ASN A 31 -9.42 6.80 -7.43
C ASN A 31 -9.34 5.49 -6.63
N LYS A 32 -8.99 4.37 -7.26
CA LYS A 32 -8.83 3.07 -6.59
C LYS A 32 -7.55 3.00 -5.77
N PHE A 33 -6.58 3.84 -6.08
CA PHE A 33 -5.25 3.84 -5.49
C PHE A 33 -4.93 5.16 -4.82
N GLU A 34 -4.06 5.11 -3.81
CA GLU A 34 -3.55 6.30 -3.15
C GLU A 34 -2.10 6.12 -2.70
N ILE A 35 -1.40 7.24 -2.47
CA ILE A 35 -0.10 7.26 -1.82
C ILE A 35 -0.35 7.34 -0.31
N GLU A 36 0.17 6.37 0.44
CA GLU A 36 -0.07 6.26 1.88
C GLU A 36 1.21 5.99 2.68
N HIS A 37 1.16 6.21 3.99
CA HIS A 37 2.28 6.00 4.92
C HIS A 37 2.32 4.58 5.50
N ILE A 38 3.35 3.80 5.13
CA ILE A 38 3.54 2.40 5.57
C ILE A 38 3.38 2.28 7.09
N LEU A 39 4.06 3.13 7.85
CA LEU A 39 3.87 3.31 9.28
C LEU A 39 3.10 4.62 9.56
N PRO A 40 2.15 4.63 10.51
CA PRO A 40 1.37 5.82 10.84
C PRO A 40 2.27 7.03 11.09
N LYS A 41 2.06 8.10 10.30
CA LYS A 41 2.80 9.35 10.45
C LYS A 41 2.56 9.99 11.83
N SER A 42 1.37 9.79 12.40
CA SER A 42 1.00 10.23 13.75
C SER A 42 1.90 9.66 14.86
N LYS A 43 2.41 8.43 14.67
CA LYS A 43 3.26 7.72 15.63
C LYS A 43 4.74 7.88 15.36
N THR A 44 5.12 7.99 14.08
CA THR A 44 6.52 7.98 13.66
C THR A 44 7.07 9.34 13.27
N PHE A 45 6.20 10.32 13.02
CA PHE A 45 6.52 11.61 12.40
C PHE A 45 7.29 11.49 11.07
N ASN A 46 7.30 10.31 10.46
CA ASN A 46 8.11 10.02 9.29
C ASN A 46 7.31 10.27 8.01
N ASP A 47 7.53 11.44 7.40
CA ASP A 47 6.92 11.83 6.13
C ASP A 47 7.86 11.65 4.91
N ARG A 48 8.99 10.96 5.12
CA ARG A 48 9.99 10.74 4.06
C ARG A 48 9.47 9.74 3.02
N PRO A 49 9.98 9.78 1.77
CA PRO A 49 9.56 8.85 0.71
C PRO A 49 9.71 7.37 1.09
N VAL A 50 10.70 7.04 1.94
CA VAL A 50 10.93 5.67 2.43
C VAL A 50 9.78 5.10 3.28
N ASN A 51 8.90 5.97 3.80
CA ASN A 51 7.70 5.55 4.53
C ASN A 51 6.44 5.67 3.66
N LYS A 52 6.58 5.80 2.34
CA LYS A 52 5.44 5.95 1.43
C LYS A 52 5.38 4.80 0.45
N THR A 53 4.16 4.38 0.12
CA THR A 53 3.90 3.41 -0.94
C THR A 53 2.61 3.75 -1.65
N ILE A 54 2.36 3.09 -2.79
CA ILE A 54 1.05 3.10 -3.42
C ILE A 54 0.26 1.85 -3.00
N SER A 55 -0.99 2.04 -2.61
CA SER A 55 -1.86 0.93 -2.21
C SER A 55 -3.29 1.14 -2.72
N PHE A 56 -4.13 0.10 -2.60
CA PHE A 56 -5.57 0.27 -2.77
C PHE A 56 -6.12 1.14 -1.63
N PHE A 57 -7.01 2.07 -1.98
CA PHE A 57 -7.66 2.95 -1.01
C PHE A 57 -8.30 2.15 0.13
N GLN A 58 -9.03 1.08 -0.19
CA GLN A 58 -9.66 0.24 0.84
C GLN A 58 -8.63 -0.44 1.75
N ALA A 59 -7.48 -0.85 1.21
CA ALA A 59 -6.44 -1.51 2.01
C ALA A 59 -5.80 -0.54 3.02
N ASN A 60 -5.57 0.71 2.64
CA ASN A 60 -5.12 1.73 3.59
C ASN A 60 -6.18 2.02 4.66
N ARG A 61 -7.48 2.06 4.29
CA ARG A 61 -8.58 2.22 5.26
C ARG A 61 -8.63 1.07 6.26
N ASP A 62 -8.48 -0.16 5.78
CA ASP A 62 -8.45 -1.35 6.63
C ASP A 62 -7.20 -1.35 7.53
N LYS A 63 -6.04 -0.86 7.03
CA LYS A 63 -4.83 -0.67 7.84
C LYS A 63 -5.08 0.30 9.00
N GLY A 64 -5.61 1.48 8.69
CA GLY A 64 -5.84 2.56 9.65
C GLY A 64 -4.56 3.06 10.32
N GLU A 65 -4.65 3.49 11.58
CA GLU A 65 -3.52 3.99 12.40
C GLU A 65 -2.67 2.84 13.00
N ARG A 66 -2.42 1.81 12.20
CA ARG A 66 -1.65 0.61 12.57
C ARG A 66 -0.49 0.38 11.58
N SER A 67 0.52 -0.34 12.02
CA SER A 67 1.51 -0.92 11.13
C SER A 67 0.90 -2.05 10.28
N PRO A 68 1.53 -2.43 9.15
CA PRO A 68 1.04 -3.52 8.31
C PRO A 68 0.92 -4.84 9.08
N PHE A 69 1.87 -5.12 9.97
CA PHE A 69 1.84 -6.33 10.79
C PHE A 69 0.67 -6.33 11.79
N GLU A 70 0.43 -5.22 12.48
CA GLU A 70 -0.72 -5.09 13.40
C GLU A 70 -2.07 -5.19 12.68
N ALA A 71 -2.15 -4.72 11.43
CA ALA A 71 -3.37 -4.76 10.64
C ALA A 71 -3.64 -6.12 10.00
N PHE A 72 -2.61 -6.76 9.43
CA PHE A 72 -2.76 -7.90 8.53
C PHE A 72 -2.03 -9.17 8.99
N GLY A 73 -1.17 -9.12 10.02
CA GLY A 73 -0.35 -10.26 10.46
C GLY A 73 -1.13 -11.45 11.00
N ASN A 74 -2.42 -11.27 11.33
CA ASN A 74 -3.34 -12.35 11.72
C ASN A 74 -4.20 -12.86 10.54
N ASN A 75 -3.88 -12.47 9.30
CA ASN A 75 -4.61 -12.82 8.08
C ASN A 75 -6.14 -12.59 8.19
N PRO A 76 -6.59 -11.34 8.43
CA PRO A 76 -8.01 -11.02 8.48
C PRO A 76 -8.67 -11.32 7.13
N SER A 77 -9.98 -11.59 7.16
CA SER A 77 -10.75 -11.89 5.95
C SER A 77 -10.52 -10.82 4.85
N GLY A 78 -10.18 -11.28 3.64
CA GLY A 78 -9.84 -10.40 2.51
C GLY A 78 -8.35 -10.14 2.32
N TYR A 79 -7.50 -10.64 3.22
CA TYR A 79 -6.05 -10.53 3.20
C TYR A 79 -5.41 -11.91 3.42
N ASN A 80 -4.43 -12.26 2.57
CA ASN A 80 -3.72 -13.55 2.58
C ASN A 80 -2.21 -13.32 2.56
#